data_AF-A0A533YHK8-F1
#
_entry.id   AF-A0A533YHK8-F1
#
_cell.length_a   1.000
_cell.length_b   1.000
_cell.length_c   1.000
_cell.angle_alpha   90.00
_cell.angle_beta   90.00
_cell.angle_gamma   90.00
#
_symmetry.space_group_name_H-M   'P 1'
#
loop_
_entity.id
_entity.type
_entity.pdbx_description
1 polymer ?
#
loop_
_entity_poly.entity_id
_entity_poly.type
_entity_poly.pdbx_seq_one_letter_code
_entity_poly.pdbx_strand_id
1 'polypeptide(L)'
;MNYLQIMRELEEVARQLGIELRYEKGDFDGGYCVLKNQKVLVVNKRLSDARKAACLAQALAEYGIETTFIKPTLREYIEDEVAKAAKIRTSG
;
A
#
# COMPACT_ATOMS: atom_id res chain seq x y z
N MET A 1 4.53 9.43 13.46
CA MET A 1 5.42 8.61 12.62
C MET A 1 5.78 9.39 11.38
N ASN A 2 6.99 9.21 10.84
CA ASN A 2 7.32 9.76 9.52
C ASN A 2 6.95 8.75 8.41
N TYR A 3 6.88 9.21 7.15
CA TYR A 3 6.50 8.35 6.02
C TYR A 3 7.46 7.17 5.80
N LEU A 4 8.75 7.34 6.10
CA LEU A 4 9.74 6.25 6.01
C LEU A 4 9.50 5.13 7.03
N GLN A 5 9.00 5.43 8.22
CA GLN A 5 8.59 4.44 9.21
C GLN A 5 7.33 3.72 8.75
N ILE A 6 6.31 4.48 8.30
CA ILE A 6 5.06 3.91 7.81
C ILE A 6 5.32 2.94 6.65
N MET A 7 6.11 3.35 5.65
CA MET A 7 6.45 2.48 4.54
C MET A 7 7.11 1.19 5.02
N ARG A 8 8.11 1.25 5.90
CA ARG A 8 8.76 0.04 6.42
C ARG A 8 7.79 -0.90 7.12
N GLU A 9 6.89 -0.38 7.96
CA GLU A 9 5.89 -1.23 8.62
C GLU A 9 4.91 -1.85 7.60
N LEU A 10 4.46 -1.08 6.60
CA LEU A 10 3.61 -1.61 5.51
C LEU A 10 4.35 -2.67 4.69
N GLU A 11 5.65 -2.50 4.45
CA GLU A 11 6.46 -3.49 3.75
C GLU A 11 6.58 -4.81 4.53
N GLU A 12 6.70 -4.73 5.86
CA GLU A 12 6.72 -5.93 6.71
C GLU A 12 5.38 -6.66 6.65
N VAL A 13 4.25 -5.93 6.73
CA VAL A 13 2.90 -6.49 6.59
C VAL A 13 2.74 -7.15 5.22
N ALA A 14 3.16 -6.49 4.14
CA ALA A 14 3.11 -7.03 2.79
C ALA A 14 3.87 -8.36 2.69
N ARG A 15 5.09 -8.42 3.25
CA ARG A 15 5.90 -9.65 3.27
C ARG A 15 5.21 -10.77 4.05
N GLN A 16 4.59 -10.47 5.18
CA GLN A 16 3.83 -11.45 5.96
C GLN A 16 2.63 -12.01 5.19
N LEU A 17 2.01 -11.19 4.35
CA LEU A 17 0.92 -11.59 3.47
C LEU A 17 1.39 -12.33 2.20
N GLY A 18 2.70 -12.49 2.01
CA GLY A 18 3.28 -13.09 0.80
C GLY A 18 3.19 -12.20 -0.44
N ILE A 19 3.11 -10.88 -0.24
CA ILE A 19 3.11 -9.88 -1.31
C ILE A 19 4.55 -9.45 -1.56
N GLU A 20 5.01 -9.58 -2.80
CA GLU A 20 6.32 -9.07 -3.21
C GLU A 20 6.23 -7.59 -3.53
N LEU A 21 7.16 -6.79 -3.01
CA LEU A 21 7.22 -5.35 -3.21
C LEU A 21 8.28 -4.97 -4.21
N ARG A 22 7.88 -4.28 -5.26
CA ARG A 22 8.79 -3.90 -6.35
C ARG A 22 8.72 -2.41 -6.63
N TYR A 23 9.85 -1.76 -6.44
CA TYR A 23 9.98 -0.34 -6.72
C TYR A 23 10.54 -0.12 -8.14
N GLU A 24 9.69 0.30 -9.07
CA GLU A 24 10.07 0.56 -10.47
C GLU A 24 10.08 2.05 -10.81
N LYS A 25 10.80 2.41 -11.87
CA LYS A 25 10.76 3.76 -12.44
C LYS A 25 9.85 3.68 -13.66
N GLY A 26 8.70 4.33 -13.62
CA GLY A 26 7.76 4.36 -14.73
C GLY A 26 6.97 5.67 -14.79
N ASP A 27 5.94 5.69 -15.62
CA ASP A 27 5.00 6.82 -15.77
C ASP A 27 3.64 6.55 -15.11
N PHE A 28 3.58 5.54 -14.24
CA PHE A 28 2.41 5.19 -13.44
C PHE A 28 2.61 5.68 -12.00
N ASP A 29 1.56 6.09 -11.29
CA ASP A 29 1.71 6.47 -9.88
C ASP A 29 2.06 5.24 -9.02
N GLY A 30 1.30 4.15 -9.13
CA GLY A 30 1.53 2.91 -8.39
C GLY A 30 0.29 2.02 -8.50
N GLY A 31 0.43 0.72 -8.35
CA GLY A 31 -0.69 -0.19 -8.50
C GLY A 31 -0.43 -1.59 -7.97
N TYR A 32 -1.47 -2.20 -7.40
CA TYR A 32 -1.51 -3.62 -7.08
C TYR A 32 -1.64 -4.41 -8.38
N CYS A 33 -0.61 -5.20 -8.72
CA CYS A 33 -0.59 -5.98 -9.96
C CYS A 33 -0.42 -7.46 -9.64
N VAL A 34 -1.45 -8.26 -9.92
CA VAL A 34 -1.34 -9.71 -9.79
C VAL A 34 -0.64 -10.24 -11.04
N LEU A 35 0.66 -10.52 -10.94
CA LEU A 35 1.45 -11.05 -12.04
C LEU A 35 1.56 -12.57 -11.91
N LYS A 36 0.93 -13.32 -12.84
CA LYS A 36 1.09 -14.79 -12.97
C LYS A 36 0.93 -15.56 -11.65
N ASN A 37 -0.16 -15.32 -10.91
CA ASN A 37 -0.44 -15.97 -9.62
C ASN A 37 0.47 -15.55 -8.45
N GLN A 38 1.46 -14.67 -8.68
CA GLN A 38 2.25 -14.02 -7.64
C GLN A 38 1.71 -12.62 -7.41
N LYS A 39 1.48 -12.29 -6.15
CA LYS A 39 0.91 -11.00 -5.76
C LYS A 39 2.06 -10.02 -5.62
N VAL A 40 2.20 -9.12 -6.59
CA VAL A 40 3.30 -8.15 -6.63
C VAL A 40 2.73 -6.74 -6.53
N LEU A 41 3.19 -5.98 -5.56
CA LEU A 41 2.83 -4.59 -5.41
C LEU A 41 3.94 -3.73 -6.02
N VAL A 42 3.60 -3.03 -7.10
CA VAL A 42 4.55 -2.18 -7.82
C VAL A 42 4.32 -0.72 -7.46
N VAL A 43 5.36 -0.08 -6.91
CA VAL A 43 5.31 1.32 -6.48
C VAL A 43 6.31 2.13 -7.29
N ASN A 44 5.88 3.25 -7.88
CA ASN A 44 6.81 4.09 -8.64
C ASN A 44 7.77 4.82 -7.71
N LYS A 45 9.07 4.65 -7.96
CA LYS A 45 10.16 5.31 -7.23
C LYS A 45 10.07 6.83 -7.28
N ARG A 46 9.46 7.40 -8.32
CA ARG A 46 9.30 8.85 -8.53
C ARG A 46 8.26 9.48 -7.61
N LEU A 47 7.38 8.69 -7.00
CA LEU A 47 6.39 9.22 -6.05
C LEU A 47 7.05 9.81 -4.79
N SER A 48 6.37 10.79 -4.21
CA SER A 48 6.68 11.25 -2.85
C SER A 48 6.41 10.14 -1.83
N ASP A 49 7.12 10.17 -0.71
CA ASP A 49 6.99 9.14 0.34
C ASP A 49 5.55 9.02 0.85
N ALA A 50 4.82 10.14 0.92
CA ALA A 50 3.40 10.14 1.27
C ALA A 50 2.54 9.35 0.28
N ARG A 51 2.75 9.54 -1.04
CA ARG A 51 2.00 8.79 -2.06
C ARG A 51 2.38 7.31 -2.09
N LYS A 52 3.66 6.99 -1.88
CA LYS A 52 4.12 5.60 -1.77
C LYS A 52 3.44 4.89 -0.59
N ALA A 53 3.42 5.53 0.58
CA ALA A 53 2.75 5.01 1.77
C ALA A 53 1.24 4.81 1.53
N ALA A 54 0.58 5.77 0.88
CA ALA A 54 -0.85 5.65 0.51
C ALA A 54 -1.11 4.46 -0.43
N CYS A 55 -0.30 4.28 -1.48
CA CYS A 55 -0.42 3.13 -2.39
C CYS A 55 -0.25 1.79 -1.65
N LEU A 56 0.73 1.72 -0.75
CA LEU A 56 0.98 0.53 0.07
C LEU A 56 -0.22 0.21 0.97
N ALA A 57 -0.72 1.21 1.68
CA ALA A 57 -1.87 1.09 2.56
C ALA A 57 -3.12 0.57 1.82
N GLN A 58 -3.46 1.20 0.69
CA GLN A 58 -4.64 0.82 -0.09
C GLN A 58 -4.53 -0.62 -0.62
N ALA A 59 -3.37 -1.01 -1.15
CA ALA A 59 -3.16 -2.35 -1.68
C ALA A 59 -3.22 -3.43 -0.60
N LEU A 60 -2.70 -3.14 0.60
CA LEU A 60 -2.77 -4.05 1.74
C LEU A 60 -4.21 -4.23 2.21
N ALA A 61 -4.97 -3.14 2.33
CA ALA A 61 -6.38 -3.21 2.70
C ALA A 61 -7.20 -4.04 1.69
N GLU A 62 -6.95 -3.83 0.39
CA GLU A 62 -7.62 -4.58 -0.68
C GLU A 62 -7.26 -6.07 -0.67
N TYR A 63 -6.03 -6.41 -0.27
CA TYR A 63 -5.60 -7.79 -0.07
C TYR A 63 -6.32 -8.46 1.10
N GLY A 64 -6.52 -7.71 2.19
CA GLY A 64 -7.03 -8.21 3.46
C GLY A 64 -5.95 -8.23 4.53
N ILE A 65 -6.11 -7.35 5.52
CA ILE A 65 -5.21 -7.21 6.67
C ILE A 65 -5.77 -7.80 7.98
N GLU A 66 -6.95 -8.43 7.91
CA GLU A 66 -7.72 -8.96 9.05
C GLU A 66 -6.91 -9.97 9.88
N THR A 67 -6.14 -10.83 9.19
CA THR A 67 -5.41 -11.94 9.80
C THR A 67 -3.97 -11.59 10.17
N THR A 68 -3.53 -10.36 9.87
CA THR A 68 -2.14 -9.93 10.10
C THR A 68 -2.07 -9.01 11.31
N PHE A 69 -1.02 -9.21 12.12
CA PHE A 69 -0.76 -8.34 13.25
C PHE A 69 -0.29 -6.97 12.77
N ILE A 70 -1.12 -5.95 12.98
CA ILE A 70 -0.84 -4.57 12.60
C ILE A 70 -1.03 -3.68 13.83
N LYS A 71 -0.09 -2.76 14.05
CA LYS A 71 -0.20 -1.78 15.14
C LYS A 71 -1.45 -0.91 14.95
N PRO A 72 -2.16 -0.52 16.02
CA PRO A 72 -3.35 0.31 15.92
C PRO A 72 -3.13 1.60 15.10
N THR A 73 -2.01 2.28 15.34
CA THR A 73 -1.64 3.50 14.61
C THR A 73 -1.41 3.29 13.12
N LEU A 74 -0.92 2.12 12.71
CA LEU A 74 -0.73 1.80 11.30
C LEU A 74 -2.05 1.37 10.65
N ARG A 75 -2.90 0.65 11.39
CA ARG A 75 -4.24 0.26 10.94
C ARG A 75 -5.11 1.49 10.67
N GLU A 76 -5.14 2.45 11.60
CA GLU A 76 -5.84 3.72 11.40
C GLU A 76 -5.35 4.45 10.14
N TYR A 77 -4.03 4.48 9.90
CA TYR A 77 -3.48 5.06 8.68
C TYR A 77 -3.97 4.34 7.42
N ILE A 78 -4.00 3.01 7.43
CA ILE A 78 -4.49 2.22 6.30
C ILE A 78 -5.96 2.53 6.02
N GLU A 79 -6.80 2.51 7.05
CA GLU A 79 -8.23 2.78 6.93
C GLU A 79 -8.51 4.21 6.43
N ASP A 80 -7.77 5.20 6.92
CA ASP A 80 -7.89 6.61 6.48
C ASP A 80 -7.51 6.76 4.98
N GLU A 81 -6.42 6.13 4.55
CA GLU A 81 -6.01 6.16 3.14
C GLU A 81 -7.00 5.43 2.21
N VAL A 82 -7.62 4.34 2.67
CA VAL A 82 -8.69 3.66 1.95
C VAL A 82 -9.94 4.52 1.85
N ALA A 83 -10.33 5.18 2.95
CA ALA A 83 -11.48 6.08 2.98
C ALA A 83 -11.28 7.29 2.05
N LYS A 84 -10.07 7.86 2.00
CA LYS A 84 -9.70 8.92 1.05
C LYS A 84 -9.78 8.42 -0.39
N ALA A 85 -9.26 7.24 -0.69
CA ALA A 85 -9.30 6.66 -2.03
C ALA A 85 -10.74 6.38 -2.50
N ALA A 86 -11.62 5.92 -1.61
CA ALA A 86 -13.03 5.66 -1.92
C ALA A 86 -13.78 6.94 -2.31
N LYS A 87 -13.52 8.07 -1.65
CA LYS A 87 -14.14 9.38 -1.97
C LYS A 87 -13.73 9.91 -3.34
N ILE A 88 -12.54 9.57 -3.82
CA ILE A 88 -12.04 10.02 -5.13
C ILE A 88 -12.76 9.26 -6.27
N ARG A 89 -13.13 7.99 -6.05
CA ARG A 89 -13.76 7.14 -7.09
C ARG A 89 -15.26 7.40 -7.30
N THR A 90 -15.95 8.03 -6.34
CA THR A 90 -17.38 8.40 -6.44
C THR A 90 -17.63 9.76 -7.10
N SER A 91 -16.59 10.42 -7.61
CA SER A 91 -16.70 11.76 -8.23
C SER A 91 -16.79 11.73 -9.77
N GLY A 92 -17.01 10.55 -10.37
CA GLY A 92 -17.07 10.35 -11.83
C GLY A 92 -18.48 10.04 -12.32
#